data_AF-A0ABD5W5J4-F1
#
_entry.id   AF-A0ABD5W5J4-F1
#
_cell.length_a   1.000
_cell.length_b   1.000
_cell.length_c   1.000
_cell.angle_alpha   90.00
_cell.angle_beta   90.00
_cell.angle_gamma   90.00
#
_symmetry.space_group_name_H-M   'P 1'
#
loop_
_entity.id
_entity.type
_entity.pdbx_description
1 polymer ?
#
loop_
_entity_poly.entity_id
_entity_poly.type
_entity_poly.pdbx_seq_one_letter_code
_entity_poly.pdbx_strand_id
1 'polypeptide(L)'
;MTVVQQVLFELDGSYLGHPYFVTGNALFNAIARRVDERTRRALHVSHGVFVPGEYGEYPAAHSQNGYAGKLGQSLPPVEAYDDLFVFRDAAQRWLLESRPRDAHNTHDTERHGDRVAFASKCFFGRPSETRNSKRSVQWFMHCYLHADRATDDVLPLSEDVLDGVRVGGARNYGFGELSLVDSQVVDLDALEYGRLTDGESDAYVLELVSPYVLASECPGADDQSVPWWWDAKMESSMVEVGSVPGTVATDGRRDDGLRRRDTRLVDGGEAYPVETVDHGQVVGYAGSDPVATARNGVLRVGTHAKYGFGEFRVRPAGDGRVELPAGDR
;
A
#
# COMPACT_ATOMS: atom_id res chain seq x y z
N MET A 1 -15.96 -16.81 -6.46
CA MET A 1 -15.24 -16.65 -5.19
C MET A 1 -14.13 -15.67 -5.50
N THR A 2 -14.17 -14.50 -4.90
CA THR A 2 -13.26 -13.41 -5.23
C THR A 2 -12.09 -13.45 -4.26
N VAL A 3 -10.92 -13.90 -4.71
CA VAL A 3 -9.79 -14.15 -3.80
C VAL A 3 -8.64 -13.17 -3.99
N VAL A 4 -7.94 -12.88 -2.90
CA VAL A 4 -6.65 -12.19 -2.89
C VAL A 4 -5.66 -13.06 -2.15
N GLN A 5 -4.46 -13.22 -2.71
CA GLN A 5 -3.33 -13.79 -2.00
C GLN A 5 -2.52 -12.64 -1.36
N GLN A 6 -2.45 -12.63 -0.04
CA GLN A 6 -1.50 -11.80 0.69
C GLN A 6 -0.13 -12.49 0.67
N VAL A 7 0.92 -11.70 0.44
CA VAL A 7 2.29 -12.19 0.39
C VAL A 7 3.17 -11.27 1.22
N LEU A 8 3.97 -11.86 2.10
CA LEU A 8 4.95 -11.19 2.93
C LEU A 8 6.34 -11.70 2.57
N PHE A 9 7.21 -10.77 2.18
CA PHE A 9 8.61 -11.05 1.90
C PHE A 9 9.51 -10.45 2.98
N GLU A 10 10.60 -11.12 3.35
CA GLU A 10 11.73 -10.46 4.00
C GLU A 10 12.57 -9.76 2.94
N LEU A 11 13.08 -8.57 3.25
CA LEU A 11 14.08 -7.91 2.42
C LEU A 11 15.47 -8.42 2.82
N ASP A 12 16.12 -9.22 1.99
CA ASP A 12 17.40 -9.86 2.36
C ASP A 12 18.62 -8.97 2.07
N GLY A 13 18.50 -8.12 1.06
CA GLY A 13 19.59 -7.26 0.56
C GLY A 13 19.21 -5.79 0.47
N SER A 14 20.21 -4.94 0.23
CA SER A 14 19.98 -3.52 0.02
C SER A 14 19.02 -3.30 -1.17
N TYR A 15 18.05 -2.41 -1.01
CA TYR A 15 17.05 -2.09 -2.02
C TYR A 15 17.35 -0.77 -2.71
N LEU A 16 17.47 -0.78 -4.04
CA LEU A 16 17.64 0.43 -4.84
C LEU A 16 16.31 0.78 -5.52
N GLY A 17 15.56 1.68 -4.92
CA GLY A 17 14.23 2.07 -5.40
C GLY A 17 13.62 3.18 -4.57
N HIS A 18 12.32 3.09 -4.27
CA HIS A 18 11.62 4.10 -3.47
C HIS A 18 11.60 3.70 -1.99
N PRO A 19 11.97 4.56 -1.03
CA PRO A 19 12.15 4.17 0.37
C PRO A 19 10.90 3.66 1.07
N TYR A 20 9.70 4.02 0.59
CA TYR A 20 8.45 3.72 1.28
C TYR A 20 7.65 2.57 0.67
N PHE A 21 7.95 2.18 -0.58
CA PHE A 21 7.20 1.15 -1.27
C PHE A 21 7.99 0.55 -2.44
N VAL A 22 7.57 -0.63 -2.85
CA VAL A 22 7.93 -1.22 -4.15
C VAL A 22 6.74 -1.06 -5.10
N THR A 23 6.96 -0.56 -6.31
CA THR A 23 5.84 -0.40 -7.25
C THR A 23 5.23 -1.75 -7.63
N GLY A 24 3.91 -1.79 -7.84
CA GLY A 24 3.24 -3.00 -8.31
C GLY A 24 3.80 -3.47 -9.65
N ASN A 25 4.18 -2.54 -10.53
CA ASN A 25 4.85 -2.86 -11.78
C ASN A 25 6.21 -3.60 -11.59
N ALA A 26 7.02 -3.20 -10.61
CA ALA A 26 8.29 -3.86 -10.33
C ALA A 26 8.07 -5.29 -9.80
N LEU A 27 7.08 -5.48 -8.92
CA LEU A 27 6.69 -6.79 -8.40
C LEU A 27 6.09 -7.68 -9.49
N PHE A 28 5.14 -7.14 -10.27
CA PHE A 28 4.57 -7.82 -11.43
C PHE A 28 5.67 -8.34 -12.35
N ASN A 29 6.62 -7.49 -12.75
CA ASN A 29 7.70 -7.91 -13.63
C ASN A 29 8.66 -8.94 -13.01
N ALA A 30 8.82 -8.96 -11.69
CA ALA A 30 9.64 -9.97 -11.01
C ALA A 30 8.94 -11.34 -10.97
N ILE A 31 7.64 -11.35 -10.68
CA ILE A 31 6.81 -12.57 -10.55
C ILE A 31 6.42 -13.13 -11.93
N ALA A 32 5.96 -12.27 -12.84
CA ALA A 32 5.45 -12.64 -14.16
C ALA A 32 6.48 -13.37 -15.05
N ARG A 33 7.78 -13.26 -14.73
CA ARG A 33 8.85 -13.97 -15.44
C ARG A 33 9.00 -15.43 -15.01
N ARG A 34 8.35 -15.83 -13.92
CA ARG A 34 8.46 -17.15 -13.30
C ARG A 34 7.20 -18.00 -13.44
N VAL A 35 6.15 -17.44 -14.04
CA VAL A 35 4.87 -18.11 -14.26
C VAL A 35 4.62 -18.34 -15.74
N ASP A 36 3.64 -19.18 -16.05
CA ASP A 36 3.22 -19.40 -17.43
C ASP A 36 2.48 -18.18 -18.01
N GLU A 37 2.29 -18.20 -19.34
CA GLU A 37 1.65 -17.09 -20.05
C GLU A 37 0.19 -16.86 -19.62
N ARG A 38 -0.53 -17.92 -19.25
CA ARG A 38 -1.92 -17.82 -18.75
C ARG A 38 -1.95 -17.00 -17.46
N THR A 39 -1.15 -17.40 -16.49
CA THR A 39 -1.02 -16.75 -15.19
C THR A 39 -0.52 -15.32 -15.35
N ARG A 40 0.50 -15.10 -16.18
CA ARG A 40 1.02 -13.75 -16.49
C ARG A 40 -0.05 -12.80 -17.03
N ARG A 41 -0.96 -13.29 -17.87
CA ARG A 41 -2.05 -12.46 -18.42
C ARG A 41 -3.07 -12.08 -17.37
N ALA A 42 -3.43 -13.04 -16.53
CA ALA A 42 -4.44 -12.90 -15.47
C ALA A 42 -3.95 -12.16 -14.22
N LEU A 43 -2.64 -12.18 -13.93
CA LEU A 43 -2.08 -11.71 -12.66
C LEU A 43 -2.12 -10.18 -12.53
N HIS A 44 -2.63 -9.70 -11.40
CA HIS A 44 -2.55 -8.32 -10.96
C HIS A 44 -1.77 -8.24 -9.65
N VAL A 45 -0.89 -7.24 -9.53
CA VAL A 45 -0.02 -7.10 -8.36
C VAL A 45 -0.12 -5.70 -7.79
N SER A 46 -0.41 -5.59 -6.49
CA SER A 46 -0.48 -4.30 -5.81
C SER A 46 0.90 -3.67 -5.61
N HIS A 47 0.94 -2.41 -5.17
CA HIS A 47 2.16 -1.87 -4.56
C HIS A 47 2.58 -2.72 -3.36
N GLY A 48 3.88 -2.89 -3.17
CA GLY A 48 4.47 -3.50 -1.98
C GLY A 48 4.71 -2.43 -0.93
N VAL A 49 4.22 -2.64 0.29
CA VAL A 49 4.41 -1.72 1.42
C VAL A 49 5.47 -2.30 2.33
N PHE A 50 6.49 -1.50 2.65
CA PHE A 50 7.49 -1.91 3.63
C PHE A 50 6.91 -1.87 5.03
N VAL A 51 7.14 -2.93 5.81
CA VAL A 51 6.72 -3.05 7.21
C VAL A 51 7.90 -3.50 8.07
N PRO A 52 8.11 -2.91 9.25
CA PRO A 52 9.15 -3.37 10.17
C PRO A 52 8.71 -4.66 10.86
N GLY A 53 9.63 -5.56 11.18
CA GLY A 53 9.36 -6.70 12.06
C GLY A 53 9.45 -6.31 13.53
N GLU A 54 8.37 -5.79 14.12
CA GLU A 54 8.38 -5.14 15.43
C GLU A 54 7.17 -5.47 16.29
N TYR A 55 7.27 -5.20 17.60
CA TYR A 55 6.15 -5.40 18.51
C TYR A 55 4.97 -4.48 18.24
N GLY A 56 3.78 -5.06 18.24
CA GLY A 56 2.55 -4.35 17.96
C GLY A 56 1.32 -4.84 18.72
N GLU A 57 0.26 -4.07 18.54
CA GLU A 57 -1.11 -4.31 18.98
C GLU A 57 -2.04 -4.12 17.79
N TYR A 58 -3.11 -4.90 17.73
CA TYR A 58 -4.09 -4.75 16.66
C TYR A 58 -4.78 -3.38 16.75
N PRO A 59 -4.85 -2.62 15.64
CA PRO A 59 -5.60 -1.36 15.61
C PRO A 59 -7.06 -1.59 16.00
N ALA A 60 -7.72 -0.57 16.56
CA ALA A 60 -9.12 -0.68 17.02
C ALA A 60 -10.12 -1.13 15.94
N ALA A 61 -9.80 -0.89 14.66
CA ALA A 61 -10.62 -1.32 13.53
C ALA A 61 -10.46 -2.80 13.15
N HIS A 62 -9.43 -3.47 13.66
CA HIS A 62 -9.13 -4.86 13.36
C HIS A 62 -10.10 -5.81 14.08
N SER A 63 -10.38 -6.97 13.50
CA SER A 63 -11.26 -8.01 14.06
C SER A 63 -10.73 -8.60 15.37
N GLN A 64 -9.40 -8.73 15.47
CA GLN A 64 -8.69 -9.06 16.69
C GLN A 64 -8.26 -7.82 17.45
N ASN A 65 -8.05 -7.96 18.76
CA ASN A 65 -7.76 -6.86 19.66
C ASN A 65 -6.64 -7.22 20.64
N GLY A 66 -5.90 -6.19 21.09
CA GLY A 66 -4.83 -6.34 22.06
C GLY A 66 -3.47 -6.64 21.44
N TYR A 67 -2.51 -6.94 22.32
CA TYR A 67 -1.12 -7.23 21.96
C TYR A 67 -1.01 -8.41 20.98
N ALA A 68 -0.36 -8.16 19.85
CA ALA A 68 -0.22 -9.10 18.74
C ALA A 68 1.18 -9.72 18.62
N GLY A 69 2.04 -9.54 19.62
CA GLY A 69 3.43 -10.00 19.52
C GLY A 69 4.22 -9.17 18.54
N LYS A 70 5.06 -9.82 17.71
CA LYS A 70 5.81 -9.17 16.64
C LYS A 70 5.02 -9.24 15.33
N LEU A 71 4.48 -8.11 14.92
CA LEU A 71 3.87 -7.93 13.62
C LEU A 71 4.93 -7.61 12.56
N GLY A 72 4.56 -7.79 11.29
CA GLY A 72 5.44 -7.62 10.13
C GLY A 72 6.34 -8.82 9.84
N GLN A 73 6.44 -9.82 10.74
CA GLN A 73 7.19 -11.07 10.52
C GLN A 73 6.30 -12.26 10.12
N SER A 74 4.99 -12.07 10.12
CA SER A 74 3.96 -13.02 9.70
C SER A 74 2.70 -12.25 9.32
N LEU A 75 1.82 -12.86 8.53
CA LEU A 75 0.57 -12.27 8.15
C LEU A 75 -0.47 -12.44 9.28
N PRO A 76 -1.12 -11.36 9.74
CA PRO A 76 -2.19 -11.48 10.71
C PRO A 76 -3.40 -12.18 10.06
N PRO A 77 -4.24 -12.86 10.85
CA PRO A 77 -5.48 -13.42 10.35
C PRO A 77 -6.41 -12.32 9.82
N VAL A 78 -7.22 -12.66 8.82
CA VAL A 78 -8.13 -11.73 8.14
C VAL A 78 -9.55 -12.29 8.23
N GLU A 79 -10.38 -11.65 9.04
CA GLU A 79 -11.79 -12.01 9.24
C GLU A 79 -12.72 -10.86 8.80
N ALA A 80 -12.25 -9.62 8.87
CA ALA A 80 -12.96 -8.43 8.46
C ALA A 80 -12.23 -7.66 7.36
N TYR A 81 -12.97 -6.84 6.62
CA TYR A 81 -12.41 -5.97 5.58
C TYR A 81 -11.27 -5.06 6.08
N ASP A 82 -11.39 -4.54 7.30
CA ASP A 82 -10.39 -3.65 7.89
C ASP A 82 -9.04 -4.35 8.16
N ASP A 83 -9.05 -5.67 8.35
CA ASP A 83 -7.85 -6.47 8.60
C ASP A 83 -6.91 -6.47 7.38
N LEU A 84 -7.47 -6.30 6.18
CA LEU A 84 -6.72 -6.10 4.94
C LEU A 84 -5.90 -4.80 4.93
N PHE A 85 -5.96 -3.95 5.95
CA PHE A 85 -5.23 -2.67 5.91
C PHE A 85 -4.21 -2.49 7.02
N VAL A 86 -4.01 -3.49 7.90
CA VAL A 86 -3.00 -3.44 8.98
C VAL A 86 -1.61 -3.08 8.45
N PHE A 87 -1.18 -3.77 7.39
CA PHE A 87 0.13 -3.54 6.73
C PHE A 87 0.06 -2.64 5.49
N ARG A 88 -1.12 -2.09 5.17
CA ARG A 88 -1.29 -1.13 4.05
C ARG A 88 -1.28 0.31 4.54
N ASP A 89 -1.57 0.51 5.81
CA ASP A 89 -1.55 1.80 6.47
C ASP A 89 -0.11 2.30 6.68
N ALA A 90 0.27 3.33 5.91
CA ALA A 90 1.59 3.95 5.99
C ALA A 90 1.92 4.53 7.39
N ALA A 91 0.91 4.76 8.24
CA ALA A 91 1.15 5.19 9.62
C ALA A 91 1.58 4.04 10.54
N GLN A 92 1.51 2.77 10.12
CA GLN A 92 1.85 1.58 10.92
C GLN A 92 1.24 1.66 12.33
N ARG A 93 -0.07 1.96 12.44
CA ARG A 93 -0.75 2.21 13.73
C ARG A 93 -0.74 1.03 14.69
N TRP A 94 -0.40 -0.15 14.19
CA TRP A 94 -0.21 -1.33 15.00
C TRP A 94 1.08 -1.29 15.84
N LEU A 95 2.06 -0.42 15.54
CA LEU A 95 3.27 -0.29 16.36
C LEU A 95 2.91 0.19 17.77
N LEU A 96 3.47 -0.47 18.77
CA LEU A 96 3.33 -0.02 20.17
C LEU A 96 3.83 1.42 20.33
N GLU A 97 3.22 2.19 21.24
CA GLU A 97 3.62 3.57 21.54
C GLU A 97 5.12 3.70 21.89
N SER A 98 5.69 2.66 22.53
CA SER A 98 7.12 2.58 22.85
C SER A 98 8.06 2.40 21.63
N ARG A 99 7.52 2.40 20.41
CA ARG A 99 8.22 2.25 19.13
C ARG A 99 7.92 3.47 18.27
N PRO A 100 8.75 4.53 18.34
CA PRO A 100 8.50 5.77 17.62
C PRO A 100 8.36 5.52 16.11
N ARG A 101 7.20 5.85 15.55
CA ARG A 101 6.84 5.57 14.15
C ARG A 101 7.83 6.19 13.16
N ASP A 102 8.24 7.44 13.39
CA ASP A 102 9.17 8.16 12.51
C ASP A 102 10.49 7.40 12.30
N ALA A 103 10.92 6.66 13.32
CA ALA A 103 12.13 5.84 13.27
C ALA A 103 11.88 4.42 12.73
N HIS A 104 10.64 3.93 12.75
CA HIS A 104 10.24 2.60 12.25
C HIS A 104 9.53 2.65 10.88
N ASN A 105 9.46 3.83 10.25
CA ASN A 105 8.88 4.05 8.92
C ASN A 105 9.93 4.40 7.85
N THR A 106 11.21 4.40 8.21
CA THR A 106 12.30 4.81 7.32
C THR A 106 13.44 3.81 7.37
N HIS A 107 13.90 3.37 6.20
CA HIS A 107 15.08 2.52 6.08
C HIS A 107 16.37 3.28 6.40
N ASP A 108 17.36 2.58 6.97
CA ASP A 108 18.74 3.06 6.99
C ASP A 108 19.24 3.18 5.55
N THR A 109 20.07 4.19 5.27
CA THR A 109 20.67 4.35 3.95
C THR A 109 22.05 3.69 3.90
N GLU A 110 22.33 3.00 2.81
CA GLU A 110 23.61 2.37 2.53
C GLU A 110 24.20 2.94 1.25
N ARG A 111 25.51 3.16 1.26
CA ARG A 111 26.24 3.66 0.10
C ARG A 111 27.09 2.56 -0.50
N HIS A 112 26.81 2.25 -1.77
CA HIS A 112 27.49 1.25 -2.56
C HIS A 112 28.17 1.93 -3.76
N GLY A 113 29.37 2.49 -3.51
CA GLY A 113 30.07 3.35 -4.47
C GLY A 113 29.33 4.67 -4.72
N ASP A 114 28.83 4.86 -5.94
CA ASP A 114 28.02 6.00 -6.37
C ASP A 114 26.51 5.79 -6.13
N ARG A 115 26.09 4.60 -5.70
CA ARG A 115 24.69 4.26 -5.46
C ARG A 115 24.31 4.50 -3.99
N VAL A 116 23.13 5.06 -3.79
CA VAL A 116 22.46 5.09 -2.49
C VAL A 116 21.32 4.08 -2.54
N ALA A 117 21.30 3.16 -1.58
CA ALA A 117 20.30 2.12 -1.42
C ALA A 117 19.75 2.13 0.00
N PHE A 118 18.68 1.39 0.23
CA PHE A 118 18.00 1.26 1.50
C PHE A 118 18.31 -0.10 2.11
N ALA A 119 18.73 -0.12 3.37
CA ALA A 119 19.15 -1.32 4.06
C ALA A 119 17.96 -2.28 4.27
N SER A 120 18.26 -3.58 4.29
CA SER A 120 17.33 -4.64 4.69
C SER A 120 16.94 -4.61 6.16
N LYS A 121 17.66 -3.83 6.97
CA LYS A 121 17.44 -3.71 8.41
C LYS A 121 17.84 -2.35 8.93
N CYS A 122 17.17 -1.91 9.98
CA CYS A 122 17.54 -0.71 10.73
C CYS A 122 18.16 -1.06 12.07
N PHE A 123 19.06 -0.19 12.54
CA PHE A 123 19.66 -0.34 13.87
C PHE A 123 19.22 0.75 14.83
N PHE A 124 18.74 0.35 16.00
CA PHE A 124 18.40 1.25 17.08
C PHE A 124 19.41 1.13 18.20
N GLY A 125 20.02 2.27 18.54
CA GLY A 125 20.99 2.39 19.62
C GLY A 125 20.37 2.94 20.91
N ARG A 126 20.93 2.51 22.05
CA ARG A 126 20.86 3.19 23.35
C ARG A 126 22.31 3.55 23.74
N PRO A 127 22.52 4.43 24.74
CA PRO A 127 23.86 4.70 25.26
C PRO A 127 24.63 3.40 25.54
N SER A 128 25.93 3.38 25.24
CA SER A 128 26.78 2.19 25.26
C SER A 128 26.78 1.45 26.60
N GLU A 129 26.57 2.17 27.70
CA GLU A 129 26.51 1.64 29.06
C GLU A 129 25.20 0.89 29.37
N THR A 130 24.17 1.03 28.52
CA THR A 130 22.91 0.30 28.68
C THR A 130 23.04 -1.12 28.15
N ARG A 131 22.61 -2.12 28.93
CA ARG A 131 22.53 -3.51 28.44
C ARG A 131 21.62 -3.59 27.20
N ASN A 132 22.00 -4.39 26.21
CA ASN A 132 21.32 -4.48 24.91
C ASN A 132 21.24 -3.10 24.22
N SER A 133 22.35 -2.36 24.22
CA SER A 133 22.48 -1.01 23.65
C SER A 133 22.30 -0.95 22.15
N LYS A 134 22.24 -2.09 21.45
CA LYS A 134 21.96 -2.14 20.01
C LYS A 134 20.95 -3.24 19.72
N ARG A 135 19.91 -2.91 18.96
CA ARG A 135 18.95 -3.86 18.40
C ARG A 135 18.81 -3.62 16.91
N SER A 136 18.59 -4.67 16.15
CA SER A 136 18.23 -4.60 14.73
C SER A 136 16.75 -4.87 14.55
N VAL A 137 16.15 -4.22 13.55
CA VAL A 137 14.79 -4.45 13.08
C VAL A 137 14.87 -4.81 11.60
N GLN A 138 14.39 -5.98 11.23
CA GLN A 138 14.35 -6.43 9.84
C GLN A 138 13.19 -5.76 9.12
N TRP A 139 13.38 -5.48 7.84
CA TRP A 139 12.33 -4.98 6.96
C TRP A 139 11.69 -6.11 6.16
N PHE A 140 10.38 -6.05 6.08
CA PHE A 140 9.56 -6.93 5.28
C PHE A 140 8.78 -6.10 4.27
N MET A 141 8.24 -6.75 3.24
CA MET A 141 7.43 -6.12 2.23
C MET A 141 6.16 -6.93 2.00
N HIS A 142 5.03 -6.27 2.18
CA HIS A 142 3.70 -6.86 2.07
C HIS A 142 2.99 -6.41 0.80
N CYS A 143 2.42 -7.35 0.05
CA CYS A 143 1.64 -7.04 -1.15
C CYS A 143 0.47 -8.00 -1.39
N TYR A 144 -0.40 -7.63 -2.32
CA TYR A 144 -1.57 -8.38 -2.76
C TYR A 144 -1.45 -8.83 -4.21
N LEU A 145 -1.75 -10.10 -4.42
CA LEU A 145 -1.95 -10.71 -5.73
C LEU A 145 -3.43 -11.03 -5.89
N HIS A 146 -4.00 -10.72 -7.05
CA HIS A 146 -5.30 -11.24 -7.45
C HIS A 146 -5.27 -11.58 -8.95
N ALA A 147 -6.31 -12.26 -9.42
CA ALA A 147 -6.48 -12.59 -10.83
C ALA A 147 -7.78 -11.99 -11.37
N ASP A 148 -7.89 -11.88 -12.68
CA ASP A 148 -9.18 -11.58 -13.30
C ASP A 148 -10.22 -12.62 -12.87
N ARG A 149 -11.46 -12.19 -12.67
CA ARG A 149 -12.59 -13.00 -12.18
C ARG A 149 -12.87 -14.30 -12.99
N ALA A 150 -12.37 -14.38 -14.21
CA ALA A 150 -12.51 -15.55 -15.08
C ALA A 150 -11.36 -16.57 -14.93
N THR A 151 -10.33 -16.23 -14.15
CA THR A 151 -9.07 -16.98 -13.99
C THR A 151 -8.64 -17.02 -12.53
N ASP A 152 -9.59 -16.98 -11.58
CA ASP A 152 -9.31 -17.06 -10.15
C ASP A 152 -8.55 -18.36 -9.75
N ASP A 153 -8.57 -19.37 -10.63
CA ASP A 153 -7.89 -20.66 -10.46
C ASP A 153 -6.35 -20.59 -10.62
N VAL A 154 -5.79 -19.44 -11.01
CA VAL A 154 -4.33 -19.25 -11.09
C VAL A 154 -3.70 -18.91 -9.73
N LEU A 155 -4.52 -18.64 -8.71
CA LEU A 155 -4.06 -18.39 -7.34
C LEU A 155 -4.41 -19.57 -6.41
N PRO A 156 -3.61 -19.81 -5.36
CA PRO A 156 -2.39 -19.09 -4.99
C PRO A 156 -1.19 -19.42 -5.88
N LEU A 157 -0.29 -18.44 -6.08
CA LEU A 157 1.06 -18.72 -6.56
C LEU A 157 1.83 -19.49 -5.49
N SER A 158 2.61 -20.48 -5.92
CA SER A 158 3.42 -21.31 -5.02
C SER A 158 4.65 -20.57 -4.48
N GLU A 159 5.20 -21.10 -3.40
CA GLU A 159 6.49 -20.67 -2.83
C GLU A 159 7.61 -20.65 -3.88
N ASP A 160 7.73 -21.69 -4.71
CA ASP A 160 8.74 -21.77 -5.78
C ASP A 160 8.70 -20.59 -6.77
N VAL A 161 7.53 -19.99 -6.98
CA VAL A 161 7.37 -18.82 -7.83
C VAL A 161 7.78 -17.54 -7.09
N LEU A 162 7.36 -17.43 -5.83
CA LEU A 162 7.46 -16.22 -5.03
C LEU A 162 8.84 -16.04 -4.36
N ASP A 163 9.45 -17.11 -3.86
CA ASP A 163 10.69 -17.04 -3.09
C ASP A 163 11.90 -16.64 -3.95
N GLY A 164 12.76 -15.77 -3.42
CA GLY A 164 13.97 -15.28 -4.09
C GLY A 164 13.70 -14.34 -5.26
N VAL A 165 12.53 -13.69 -5.35
CA VAL A 165 12.28 -12.65 -6.37
C VAL A 165 13.19 -11.43 -6.15
N ARG A 166 13.43 -10.66 -7.21
CA ARG A 166 14.27 -9.45 -7.14
C ARG A 166 13.60 -8.23 -7.74
N VAL A 167 13.59 -7.14 -6.98
CA VAL A 167 12.93 -5.87 -7.35
C VAL A 167 13.89 -4.68 -7.28
N GLY A 168 13.49 -3.55 -7.87
CA GLY A 168 14.30 -2.34 -7.90
C GLY A 168 15.41 -2.35 -8.97
N GLY A 169 16.34 -1.40 -8.84
CA GLY A 169 17.49 -1.27 -9.71
C GLY A 169 18.67 -2.16 -9.30
N ALA A 170 19.62 -2.33 -10.21
CA ALA A 170 20.88 -3.07 -9.97
C ALA A 170 20.68 -4.52 -9.45
N ARG A 171 19.57 -5.18 -9.81
CA ARG A 171 19.24 -6.57 -9.41
C ARG A 171 20.32 -7.61 -9.77
N ASN A 172 21.06 -7.37 -10.85
CA ASN A 172 22.18 -8.19 -11.29
C ASN A 172 23.45 -8.02 -10.41
N TYR A 173 23.45 -7.05 -9.49
CA TYR A 173 24.51 -6.81 -8.51
C TYR A 173 24.09 -7.19 -7.08
N GLY A 174 23.00 -7.94 -6.91
CA GLY A 174 22.53 -8.44 -5.60
C GLY A 174 21.60 -7.50 -4.84
N PHE A 175 21.07 -6.45 -5.48
CA PHE A 175 20.09 -5.55 -4.85
C PHE A 175 18.66 -6.09 -4.93
N GLY A 176 17.88 -5.77 -3.90
CA GLY A 176 16.43 -5.96 -3.83
C GLY A 176 15.98 -7.41 -3.85
N GLU A 177 16.78 -8.30 -3.28
CA GLU A 177 16.44 -9.71 -3.04
C GLU A 177 15.37 -9.83 -1.95
N LEU A 178 14.40 -10.69 -2.21
CA LEU A 178 13.23 -10.92 -1.38
C LEU A 178 13.02 -12.42 -1.19
N SER A 179 13.01 -12.89 0.05
CA SER A 179 12.61 -14.24 0.42
C SER A 179 11.17 -14.28 0.91
N LEU A 180 10.43 -15.34 0.53
CA LEU A 180 9.07 -15.53 1.00
C LEU A 180 9.10 -15.90 2.49
N VAL A 181 8.31 -15.18 3.29
CA VAL A 181 8.19 -15.44 4.74
C VAL A 181 6.84 -16.07 5.03
N ASP A 182 5.78 -15.52 4.46
CA ASP A 182 4.42 -15.96 4.71
C ASP A 182 3.50 -15.63 3.53
N SER A 183 2.46 -16.43 3.35
CA SER A 183 1.41 -16.18 2.37
C SER A 183 0.09 -16.81 2.80
N GLN A 184 -1.00 -16.08 2.61
CA GLN A 184 -2.35 -16.58 2.85
C GLN A 184 -3.31 -16.15 1.75
N VAL A 185 -4.33 -16.96 1.50
CA VAL A 185 -5.42 -16.65 0.59
C VAL A 185 -6.62 -16.17 1.39
N VAL A 186 -7.18 -15.04 0.97
CA VAL A 186 -8.34 -14.41 1.59
C VAL A 186 -9.50 -14.42 0.59
N ASP A 187 -10.65 -14.94 1.01
CA ASP A 187 -11.90 -14.83 0.26
C ASP A 187 -12.62 -13.52 0.60
N LEU A 188 -12.60 -12.57 -0.34
CA LEU A 188 -13.26 -11.27 -0.15
C LEU A 188 -14.78 -11.38 -0.04
N ASP A 189 -15.38 -12.45 -0.56
CA ASP A 189 -16.82 -12.67 -0.46
C ASP A 189 -17.23 -13.15 0.95
N ALA A 190 -16.28 -13.68 1.73
CA ALA A 190 -16.50 -14.23 3.07
C ALA A 190 -16.14 -13.25 4.22
N LEU A 191 -15.55 -12.10 3.92
CA LEU A 191 -15.16 -11.12 4.95
C LEU A 191 -16.37 -10.39 5.56
N GLU A 192 -16.22 -10.01 6.83
CA GLU A 192 -17.14 -9.11 7.50
C GLU A 192 -16.93 -7.66 7.06
N TYR A 193 -18.01 -6.99 6.62
CA TYR A 193 -18.01 -5.61 6.15
C TYR A 193 -18.83 -4.66 7.04
N GLY A 194 -19.30 -5.10 8.22
CA GLY A 194 -20.34 -4.42 9.00
C GLY A 194 -20.13 -2.91 9.23
N ARG A 195 -18.87 -2.45 9.31
CA ARG A 195 -18.55 -1.01 9.43
C ARG A 195 -18.92 -0.18 8.19
N LEU A 196 -19.22 -0.82 7.06
CA LEU A 196 -19.64 -0.22 5.79
C LEU A 196 -21.15 -0.39 5.51
N THR A 197 -21.93 -0.98 6.42
CA THR A 197 -23.37 -1.20 6.22
C THR A 197 -24.26 -0.28 7.05
N ASP A 198 -23.69 0.46 7.99
CA ASP A 198 -24.45 1.10 9.08
C ASP A 198 -24.61 2.63 8.91
N GLY A 199 -24.20 3.18 7.77
CA GLY A 199 -24.10 4.63 7.53
C GLY A 199 -25.19 5.23 6.64
N GLU A 200 -25.53 6.50 6.91
CA GLU A 200 -26.34 7.37 6.03
C GLU A 200 -25.52 7.89 4.82
N SER A 201 -26.13 8.74 3.98
CA SER A 201 -25.38 9.48 2.93
C SER A 201 -24.20 10.23 3.56
N ASP A 202 -23.06 10.27 2.87
CA ASP A 202 -21.80 10.88 3.33
C ASP A 202 -21.12 10.20 4.54
N ALA A 203 -21.57 9.00 4.91
CA ALA A 203 -20.98 8.24 6.02
C ALA A 203 -19.61 7.64 5.71
N TYR A 204 -19.10 7.72 4.47
CA TYR A 204 -17.86 7.07 4.08
C TYR A 204 -16.91 8.00 3.33
N VAL A 205 -15.64 7.64 3.39
CA VAL A 205 -14.55 8.27 2.64
C VAL A 205 -13.72 7.20 1.92
N LEU A 206 -13.04 7.64 0.86
CA LEU A 206 -12.06 6.85 0.13
C LEU A 206 -10.67 7.30 0.52
N GLU A 207 -9.85 6.38 1.00
CA GLU A 207 -8.42 6.58 1.16
C GLU A 207 -7.69 5.94 -0.01
N LEU A 208 -6.98 6.75 -0.81
CA LEU A 208 -6.18 6.24 -1.92
C LEU A 208 -4.90 5.60 -1.39
N VAL A 209 -4.78 4.29 -1.58
CA VAL A 209 -3.62 3.50 -1.12
C VAL A 209 -2.52 3.49 -2.19
N SER A 210 -2.91 3.46 -3.46
CA SER A 210 -1.99 3.65 -4.59
C SER A 210 -2.52 4.68 -5.59
N PRO A 211 -1.65 5.27 -6.42
CA PRO A 211 -2.07 6.33 -7.34
C PRO A 211 -3.11 5.82 -8.33
N TYR A 212 -4.07 6.66 -8.70
CA TYR A 212 -5.07 6.36 -9.73
C TYR A 212 -4.67 7.03 -11.05
N VAL A 213 -4.59 6.27 -12.14
CA VAL A 213 -4.11 6.78 -13.43
C VAL A 213 -5.22 7.56 -14.15
N LEU A 214 -4.90 8.77 -14.60
CA LEU A 214 -5.76 9.59 -15.43
C LEU A 214 -5.37 9.50 -16.91
N ALA A 215 -4.08 9.50 -17.21
CA ALA A 215 -3.57 9.40 -18.57
C ALA A 215 -2.20 8.73 -18.59
N SER A 216 -1.87 8.02 -19.67
CA SER A 216 -0.54 7.45 -19.86
C SER A 216 -0.19 7.32 -21.33
N GLU A 217 1.09 7.53 -21.65
CA GLU A 217 1.64 7.27 -22.98
C GLU A 217 1.99 5.78 -23.20
N CYS A 218 1.79 4.93 -22.19
CA CYS A 218 2.04 3.49 -22.31
C CYS A 218 1.09 2.86 -23.35
N PRO A 219 1.58 1.96 -24.24
CA PRO A 219 0.73 1.32 -25.25
C PRO A 219 -0.49 0.62 -24.66
N GLY A 220 -1.67 0.91 -25.22
CA GLY A 220 -2.94 0.34 -24.77
C GLY A 220 -3.53 0.99 -23.52
N ALA A 221 -2.96 2.09 -23.05
CA ALA A 221 -3.58 2.93 -22.03
C ALA A 221 -4.73 3.75 -22.62
N ASP A 222 -5.86 3.79 -21.90
CA ASP A 222 -6.95 4.72 -22.16
C ASP A 222 -6.90 5.85 -21.13
N ASP A 223 -7.21 7.06 -21.58
CA ASP A 223 -7.45 8.21 -20.70
C ASP A 223 -8.73 7.99 -19.89
N GLN A 224 -8.70 8.38 -18.62
CA GLN A 224 -9.77 8.19 -17.67
C GLN A 224 -10.05 9.49 -16.91
N SER A 225 -11.32 9.75 -16.64
CA SER A 225 -11.70 10.81 -15.71
C SER A 225 -11.64 10.30 -14.28
N VAL A 226 -11.58 11.25 -13.33
CA VAL A 226 -11.87 10.97 -11.93
C VAL A 226 -13.28 10.36 -11.84
N PRO A 227 -13.48 9.23 -11.12
CA PRO A 227 -14.80 8.64 -10.97
C PRO A 227 -15.79 9.60 -10.32
N TRP A 228 -17.02 9.68 -10.85
CA TRP A 228 -18.04 10.64 -10.38
C TRP A 228 -18.42 10.48 -8.89
N TRP A 229 -18.19 9.29 -8.33
CA TRP A 229 -18.48 8.95 -6.94
C TRP A 229 -17.35 9.36 -5.97
N TRP A 230 -16.32 10.07 -6.45
CA TRP A 230 -15.29 10.71 -5.62
C TRP A 230 -15.71 12.14 -5.34
N ASP A 231 -16.18 12.41 -4.12
CA ASP A 231 -16.49 13.77 -3.69
C ASP A 231 -15.24 14.45 -3.11
N ALA A 232 -14.44 15.02 -4.00
CA ALA A 232 -13.22 15.74 -3.66
C ALA A 232 -13.48 17.09 -2.95
N LYS A 233 -14.72 17.57 -2.89
CA LYS A 233 -15.05 18.84 -2.22
C LYS A 233 -15.02 18.71 -0.69
N MET A 234 -15.21 17.52 -0.14
CA MET A 234 -15.15 17.26 1.31
C MET A 234 -13.78 17.58 1.94
N GLU A 235 -12.67 17.47 1.20
CA GLU A 235 -11.34 17.79 1.73
C GLU A 235 -11.10 19.31 1.85
N SER A 236 -11.80 20.11 1.02
CA SER A 236 -11.70 21.58 1.05
C SER A 236 -12.30 22.20 2.31
N SER A 237 -13.26 21.52 2.96
CA SER A 237 -13.95 22.02 4.16
C SER A 237 -13.14 21.87 5.45
N MET A 238 -12.07 21.06 5.47
CA MET A 238 -11.16 20.96 6.63
C MET A 238 -9.98 21.95 6.56
N VAL A 239 -9.80 22.62 5.42
CA VAL A 239 -8.74 23.62 5.18
C VAL A 239 -9.38 24.98 4.88
N GLU A 240 -10.36 25.42 5.68
CA GLU A 240 -10.86 26.80 5.62
C GLU A 240 -10.63 27.54 6.95
N VAL A 241 -9.36 27.92 7.17
CA VAL A 241 -9.03 29.20 7.79
C VAL A 241 -7.81 29.78 7.05
N GLY A 242 -8.04 30.49 5.93
CA GLY A 242 -7.04 31.43 5.39
C GLY A 242 -6.76 31.45 3.89
N SER A 243 -7.47 30.72 3.04
CA SER A 243 -7.20 30.74 1.59
C SER A 243 -7.80 31.98 0.92
N VAL A 244 -6.93 32.86 0.42
CA VAL A 244 -7.32 34.03 -0.40
C VAL A 244 -7.65 33.56 -1.83
N PRO A 245 -8.76 34.00 -2.44
CA PRO A 245 -9.07 33.67 -3.83
C PRO A 245 -7.98 34.20 -4.77
N GLY A 246 -7.34 33.32 -5.55
CA GLY A 246 -6.34 33.68 -6.57
C GLY A 246 -4.91 33.23 -6.30
N THR A 247 -4.61 32.60 -5.17
CA THR A 247 -3.33 31.90 -4.94
C THR A 247 -3.42 30.45 -5.41
N VAL A 248 -2.63 30.09 -6.42
CA VAL A 248 -2.43 28.70 -6.85
C VAL A 248 -1.89 27.92 -5.64
N ALA A 249 -2.64 26.92 -5.17
CA ALA A 249 -2.22 26.11 -4.04
C ALA A 249 -0.84 25.49 -4.34
N THR A 250 0.14 25.74 -3.47
CA THR A 250 1.51 25.24 -3.62
C THR A 250 1.64 23.73 -3.39
N ASP A 251 0.52 23.02 -3.18
CA ASP A 251 0.44 21.59 -2.86
C ASP A 251 0.05 20.70 -4.08
N GLY A 252 -0.11 21.28 -5.27
CA GLY A 252 -0.40 20.53 -6.51
C GLY A 252 -1.87 20.14 -6.70
N ARG A 253 -2.81 20.69 -5.92
CA ARG A 253 -4.25 20.53 -6.15
C ARG A 253 -4.75 21.38 -7.32
N ARG A 254 -5.66 20.82 -8.14
CA ARG A 254 -6.41 21.58 -9.16
C ARG A 254 -7.76 22.06 -8.60
N ASP A 255 -8.56 22.74 -9.42
CA ASP A 255 -9.87 23.30 -9.05
C ASP A 255 -10.87 22.26 -8.50
N ASP A 256 -10.61 20.96 -8.72
CA ASP A 256 -11.38 19.84 -8.19
C ASP A 256 -10.94 19.41 -6.77
N GLY A 257 -9.91 20.03 -6.19
CA GLY A 257 -9.41 19.73 -4.84
C GLY A 257 -8.49 18.50 -4.75
N LEU A 258 -8.23 17.80 -5.85
CA LEU A 258 -7.43 16.58 -5.87
C LEU A 258 -5.95 16.86 -6.08
N ARG A 259 -5.09 16.25 -5.27
CA ARG A 259 -3.65 16.28 -5.49
C ARG A 259 -3.30 15.39 -6.66
N ARG A 260 -2.61 15.94 -7.66
CA ARG A 260 -2.13 15.19 -8.83
C ARG A 260 -0.62 15.08 -8.85
N ARG A 261 -0.12 14.04 -9.51
CA ARG A 261 1.30 13.78 -9.64
C ARG A 261 1.60 13.12 -10.98
N ASP A 262 2.67 13.59 -11.62
CA ASP A 262 3.28 12.90 -12.73
C ASP A 262 4.25 11.83 -12.22
N THR A 263 4.16 10.64 -12.79
CA THR A 263 5.07 9.52 -12.54
C THR A 263 5.48 8.87 -13.85
N ARG A 264 6.22 7.78 -13.76
CA ARG A 264 6.64 6.98 -14.92
C ARG A 264 6.34 5.51 -14.71
N LEU A 265 5.88 4.86 -15.77
CA LEU A 265 5.77 3.42 -15.85
C LEU A 265 6.88 2.89 -16.75
N VAL A 266 7.58 1.85 -16.31
CA VAL A 266 8.60 1.18 -17.11
C VAL A 266 8.01 -0.10 -17.68
N ASP A 267 8.00 -0.23 -19.00
CA ASP A 267 7.71 -1.50 -19.67
C ASP A 267 8.89 -1.87 -20.58
N GLY A 268 9.43 -3.07 -20.36
CA GLY A 268 10.69 -3.48 -20.97
C GLY A 268 11.84 -2.51 -20.66
N GLY A 269 12.33 -1.83 -21.70
CA GLY A 269 13.40 -0.83 -21.63
C GLY A 269 12.93 0.61 -21.78
N GLU A 270 11.62 0.83 -21.98
CA GLU A 270 11.04 2.16 -22.19
C GLU A 270 10.36 2.66 -20.91
N ALA A 271 10.34 3.98 -20.75
CA ALA A 271 9.71 4.64 -19.61
C ALA A 271 8.67 5.64 -20.13
N TYR A 272 7.41 5.41 -19.79
CA TYR A 272 6.27 6.19 -20.24
C TYR A 272 5.81 7.15 -19.13
N PRO A 273 5.55 8.43 -19.44
CA PRO A 273 4.85 9.35 -18.55
C PRO A 273 3.45 8.83 -18.16
N VAL A 274 3.05 9.12 -16.92
CA VAL A 274 1.74 8.78 -16.37
C VAL A 274 1.25 9.94 -15.50
N GLU A 275 0.09 10.52 -15.83
CA GLU A 275 -0.61 11.47 -14.96
C GLU A 275 -1.50 10.70 -13.98
N THR A 276 -1.42 11.04 -12.69
CA THR A 276 -2.17 10.33 -11.63
C THR A 276 -2.84 11.28 -10.65
N VAL A 277 -3.96 10.83 -10.07
CA VAL A 277 -4.38 11.30 -8.74
C VAL A 277 -3.51 10.60 -7.71
N ASP A 278 -2.86 11.37 -6.86
CA ASP A 278 -1.83 10.86 -5.97
C ASP A 278 -2.43 10.01 -4.83
N HIS A 279 -1.68 9.04 -4.35
CA HIS A 279 -2.04 8.24 -3.17
C HIS A 279 -1.85 9.02 -1.87
N GLY A 280 -2.43 8.52 -0.78
CA GLY A 280 -2.33 9.07 0.58
C GLY A 280 -3.30 10.23 0.88
N GLN A 281 -4.09 10.68 -0.09
CA GLN A 281 -5.18 11.63 0.14
C GLN A 281 -6.50 10.91 0.46
N VAL A 282 -7.43 11.63 1.10
CA VAL A 282 -8.75 11.12 1.49
C VAL A 282 -9.81 11.99 0.82
N VAL A 283 -10.78 11.36 0.17
CA VAL A 283 -11.88 12.05 -0.53
C VAL A 283 -13.22 11.51 -0.08
N GLY A 284 -14.29 12.28 -0.20
CA GLY A 284 -15.64 11.83 0.12
C GLY A 284 -16.11 10.71 -0.81
N TYR A 285 -16.98 9.84 -0.31
CA TYR A 285 -17.63 8.79 -1.09
C TYR A 285 -19.09 9.15 -1.36
N ALA A 286 -19.44 9.35 -2.64
CA ALA A 286 -20.79 9.69 -3.09
C ALA A 286 -21.53 8.51 -3.77
N GLY A 287 -20.96 7.30 -3.70
CA GLY A 287 -21.60 6.11 -4.24
C GLY A 287 -22.66 5.51 -3.30
N SER A 288 -23.43 4.56 -3.81
CA SER A 288 -24.54 3.93 -3.08
C SER A 288 -24.29 2.49 -2.64
N ASP A 289 -23.12 1.92 -2.96
CA ASP A 289 -22.77 0.53 -2.64
C ASP A 289 -21.33 0.47 -2.09
N PRO A 290 -21.14 0.86 -0.82
CA PRO A 290 -19.81 0.96 -0.22
C PRO A 290 -19.11 -0.40 -0.14
N VAL A 291 -19.85 -1.51 0.04
CA VAL A 291 -19.28 -2.85 0.13
C VAL A 291 -18.74 -3.33 -1.21
N ALA A 292 -19.52 -3.20 -2.29
CA ALA A 292 -19.02 -3.54 -3.62
C ALA A 292 -17.86 -2.62 -4.02
N THR A 293 -17.94 -1.34 -3.66
CA THR A 293 -16.87 -0.36 -3.91
C THR A 293 -15.59 -0.73 -3.15
N ALA A 294 -15.70 -1.17 -1.89
CA ALA A 294 -14.59 -1.61 -1.06
C ALA A 294 -13.88 -2.83 -1.63
N ARG A 295 -14.64 -3.82 -2.15
CA ARG A 295 -14.08 -4.99 -2.85
C ARG A 295 -13.30 -4.58 -4.09
N ASN A 296 -13.89 -3.71 -4.93
CA ASN A 296 -13.23 -3.19 -6.12
C ASN A 296 -11.98 -2.36 -5.75
N GLY A 297 -11.98 -1.66 -4.62
CA GLY A 297 -10.81 -0.93 -4.14
C GLY A 297 -9.61 -1.82 -3.85
N VAL A 298 -9.82 -2.99 -3.23
CA VAL A 298 -8.77 -3.99 -2.98
C VAL A 298 -8.27 -4.64 -4.28
N LEU A 299 -9.20 -4.93 -5.20
CA LEU A 299 -8.90 -5.44 -6.54
C LEU A 299 -8.40 -4.36 -7.50
N ARG A 300 -8.36 -3.11 -7.06
CA ARG A 300 -7.94 -1.95 -7.84
C ARG A 300 -8.87 -1.60 -8.99
N VAL A 301 -8.81 -0.34 -9.41
CA VAL A 301 -9.61 0.19 -10.53
C VAL A 301 -8.75 0.95 -11.53
N GLY A 302 -9.22 1.01 -12.78
CA GLY A 302 -8.59 1.79 -13.85
C GLY A 302 -7.65 0.99 -14.74
N THR A 303 -7.14 1.63 -15.79
CA THR A 303 -6.39 0.97 -16.89
C THR A 303 -5.09 0.31 -16.46
N HIS A 304 -4.50 0.73 -15.35
CA HIS A 304 -3.21 0.24 -14.85
C HIS A 304 -3.33 -0.59 -13.56
N ALA A 305 -4.55 -1.04 -13.21
CA ALA A 305 -4.81 -1.86 -12.02
C ALA A 305 -3.89 -3.09 -11.91
N LYS A 306 -3.56 -3.68 -13.07
CA LYS A 306 -2.62 -4.80 -13.22
C LYS A 306 -1.23 -4.53 -12.64
N TYR A 307 -0.78 -3.29 -12.75
CA TYR A 307 0.54 -2.83 -12.32
C TYR A 307 0.51 -2.13 -10.95
N GLY A 308 -0.58 -2.30 -10.21
CA GLY A 308 -0.73 -1.89 -8.82
C GLY A 308 -1.29 -0.50 -8.58
N PHE A 309 -1.73 0.19 -9.64
CA PHE A 309 -2.42 1.48 -9.53
C PHE A 309 -3.88 1.31 -9.13
N GLY A 310 -4.50 2.35 -8.60
CA GLY A 310 -5.94 2.43 -8.34
C GLY A 310 -6.43 1.65 -7.14
N GLU A 311 -5.57 1.34 -6.17
CA GLU A 311 -5.98 0.75 -4.90
C GLU A 311 -6.52 1.82 -3.97
N PHE A 312 -7.64 1.53 -3.32
CA PHE A 312 -8.20 2.39 -2.30
C PHE A 312 -8.93 1.60 -1.22
N ARG A 313 -9.10 2.24 -0.07
CA ARG A 313 -9.90 1.76 1.06
C ARG A 313 -11.15 2.60 1.21
N VAL A 314 -12.31 1.96 1.34
CA VAL A 314 -13.53 2.64 1.79
C VAL A 314 -13.59 2.53 3.30
N ARG A 315 -13.85 3.62 4.02
CA ARG A 315 -13.95 3.58 5.48
C ARG A 315 -14.97 4.59 5.99
N PRO A 316 -15.52 4.40 7.21
CA PRO A 316 -16.37 5.40 7.83
C PRO A 316 -15.70 6.79 7.87
N ALA A 317 -16.50 7.82 7.61
CA ALA A 317 -16.12 9.21 7.81
C ALA A 317 -15.95 9.49 9.31
N GLY A 318 -15.01 10.37 9.67
CA GLY A 318 -14.71 10.70 11.06
C GLY A 318 -13.64 9.83 11.73
N ASP A 319 -13.33 8.65 11.17
CA ASP A 319 -12.12 7.92 11.55
C ASP A 319 -10.89 8.75 11.12
N GLY A 320 -10.15 9.29 12.07
CA GLY A 320 -8.99 10.12 11.79
C GLY A 320 -7.83 9.31 11.20
N ARG A 321 -7.15 9.85 10.19
CA ARG A 321 -5.80 9.37 9.78
C ARG A 321 -4.73 9.78 10.81
N VAL A 322 -5.04 10.73 11.68
CA VAL A 322 -4.18 11.12 12.80
C VAL A 322 -5.05 11.05 14.04
N GLU A 323 -4.71 10.17 14.98
CA GLU A 323 -5.21 10.34 16.34
C GLU A 323 -4.61 11.65 16.83
N LEU A 324 -5.47 12.66 17.02
CA LEU A 324 -5.05 13.81 17.81
C LEU A 324 -4.63 13.26 19.17
N PRO A 325 -3.46 13.64 19.70
CA PRO A 325 -3.09 13.22 21.04
C PRO A 325 -4.27 13.50 21.94
N ALA A 326 -4.73 12.48 22.66
CA ALA A 326 -5.79 12.64 23.64
C ALA A 326 -5.35 13.80 24.54
N GLY A 327 -5.98 14.96 24.36
CA GLY A 327 -5.74 16.09 25.25
C GLY A 327 -6.01 15.59 26.66
N ASP A 328 -5.09 15.86 27.57
CA ASP A 328 -5.32 15.75 29.01
C ASP A 328 -6.74 16.25 29.29
N ARG A 329 -7.64 15.31 29.62
CA ARG A 329 -8.91 15.59 30.28
C ARG A 329 -8.69 15.44 31.77
#